data_AF-A0A162FU69-F1
#
_entry.id   AF-A0A162FU69-F1
#
_cell.length_a   1.000
_cell.length_b   1.000
_cell.length_c   1.000
_cell.angle_alpha   90.00
_cell.angle_beta   90.00
_cell.angle_gamma   90.00
#
_symmetry.space_group_name_H-M   'P 1'
#
loop_
_entity.id
_entity.type
_entity.pdbx_description
1 polymer ?
#
loop_
_entity_poly.entity_id
_entity_poly.type
_entity_poly.pdbx_seq_one_letter_code
_entity_poly.pdbx_strand_id
1 'polypeptide(L)'
;MTELQVRKPNGWTTVTFPDEVATISVVGGKVDGQLCLTLTAEREDSPRLVETGILDVDENDENVLENAVPRTEDGTSVVLDRLLPS
;
A
#
# COMPACT_ATOMS: atom_id res chain seq x y z
N MET A 1 -11.56 -12.48 6.10
CA MET A 1 -10.46 -11.57 6.42
C MET A 1 -9.81 -11.20 5.10
N THR A 2 -9.37 -9.95 4.93
CA THR A 2 -8.73 -9.50 3.68
C THR A 2 -7.23 -9.40 3.89
N GLU A 3 -6.44 -10.01 3.01
CA GLU A 3 -4.98 -10.04 3.09
C GLU A 3 -4.40 -9.41 1.83
N LEU A 4 -3.41 -8.52 1.99
CA LEU A 4 -2.69 -7.88 0.90
C LEU A 4 -1.19 -8.13 1.08
N GLN A 5 -0.52 -8.60 0.03
CA GLN A 5 0.93 -8.60 -0.08
C GLN A 5 1.41 -7.17 -0.37
N VAL A 6 2.28 -6.68 0.49
CA VAL A 6 2.86 -5.35 0.37
C VAL A 6 4.38 -5.42 0.46
N ARG A 7 5.06 -4.57 -0.30
CA ARG A 7 6.50 -4.40 -0.20
C ARG A 7 6.82 -3.38 0.88
N LYS A 8 7.67 -3.75 1.82
CA LYS A 8 8.32 -2.86 2.80
C LYS A 8 9.83 -2.83 2.56
N PRO A 9 10.59 -1.95 3.24
CA PRO A 9 12.06 -1.91 3.08
C PRO A 9 12.77 -3.24 3.34
N ASN A 10 12.21 -4.10 4.19
CA ASN A 10 12.78 -5.41 4.54
C ASN A 10 12.29 -6.58 3.64
N GLY A 11 11.44 -6.32 2.64
CA GLY A 11 10.91 -7.35 1.75
C GLY A 11 9.39 -7.33 1.63
N TRP A 12 8.85 -8.37 1.00
CA TRP A 12 7.41 -8.58 0.90
C TRP A 12 6.85 -9.12 2.22
N THR A 13 5.69 -8.63 2.61
CA THR A 13 4.98 -9.06 3.82
C THR A 13 3.46 -8.96 3.62
N THR A 14 2.70 -9.70 4.43
CA THR A 14 1.24 -9.65 4.41
C THR A 14 0.74 -8.59 5.39
N VAL A 15 -0.18 -7.74 4.93
CA VAL A 15 -1.02 -6.90 5.79
C VAL A 15 -2.41 -7.51 5.83
N THR A 16 -2.97 -7.61 7.04
CA THR A 16 -4.24 -8.29 7.28
C THR A 16 -5.26 -7.32 7.83
N PHE A 17 -6.40 -7.22 7.17
CA PHE A 17 -7.55 -6.42 7.57
C PHE A 17 -8.72 -7.31 8.02
N PRO A 18 -9.48 -6.90 9.06
CA PRO A 18 -10.66 -7.65 9.49
C PRO A 18 -11.77 -7.60 8.44
N ASP A 19 -12.73 -8.53 8.52
CA ASP A 19 -13.86 -8.64 7.58
C ASP A 19 -14.82 -7.43 7.61
N GLU A 20 -14.79 -6.65 8.68
CA GLU A 20 -15.67 -5.48 8.88
C GLU A 20 -15.20 -4.22 8.14
N VAL A 21 -14.23 -4.35 7.23
CA VAL A 21 -13.74 -3.24 6.42
C VAL A 21 -14.62 -3.09 5.19
N ALA A 22 -15.18 -1.89 5.01
CA ALA A 22 -16.06 -1.57 3.89
C ALA A 22 -15.26 -1.32 2.60
N THR A 23 -14.19 -0.53 2.69
CA THR A 23 -13.28 -0.27 1.57
C THR A 23 -11.83 -0.20 2.01
N ILE A 24 -10.92 -0.59 1.13
CA ILE A 24 -9.48 -0.41 1.29
C ILE A 24 -9.01 0.51 0.17
N SER A 25 -8.41 1.64 0.51
CA SER A 25 -7.84 2.59 -0.44
C SER A 25 -6.33 2.68 -0.28
N VAL A 26 -5.64 3.07 -1.35
CA VAL A 26 -4.19 3.29 -1.37
C VAL A 26 -3.89 4.72 -1.77
N VAL A 27 -3.02 5.39 -1.03
CA VAL A 27 -2.55 6.74 -1.38
C VAL A 27 -1.04 6.80 -1.38
N GLY A 28 -0.47 7.49 -2.37
CA GLY A 28 0.96 7.75 -2.46
C GLY A 28 1.28 9.14 -1.95
N GLY A 29 2.30 9.27 -1.11
CA GLY A 29 2.75 10.56 -0.58
C GLY A 29 4.26 10.57 -0.36
N LYS A 30 4.85 11.76 -0.31
CA LYS A 30 6.29 11.93 -0.06
C LYS A 30 6.53 12.10 1.44
N VAL A 31 7.26 11.17 2.06
CA VAL A 31 7.70 11.19 3.46
C VAL A 31 9.23 11.24 3.48
N ASP A 32 9.80 12.25 4.12
CA ASP A 32 11.26 12.44 4.23
C ASP A 32 12.04 12.32 2.91
N GLY A 33 11.45 12.82 1.81
CA GLY A 33 12.08 12.77 0.50
C GLY A 33 11.78 11.51 -0.32
N GLN A 34 11.17 10.50 0.27
CA GLN A 34 10.86 9.20 -0.33
C GLN A 34 9.36 9.11 -0.63
N LEU A 35 8.96 8.48 -1.73
CA LEU A 35 7.53 8.14 -1.87
C LEU A 35 7.23 6.91 -0.99
N CYS A 36 6.14 6.99 -0.25
CA CYS A 36 5.57 5.87 0.49
C CYS A 36 4.07 5.78 0.18
N LEU A 37 3.60 4.56 0.04
CA LEU A 37 2.18 4.23 -0.02
C LEU A 37 1.64 4.10 1.41
N THR A 38 0.37 4.46 1.57
CA THR A 38 -0.42 4.25 2.78
C THR A 38 -1.70 3.55 2.38
N LEU A 39 -1.99 2.41 3.02
CA LEU A 39 -3.27 1.74 2.92
C LEU A 39 -4.20 2.26 4.02
N THR A 40 -5.42 2.63 3.65
CA THR A 40 -6.47 3.02 4.59
C THR A 40 -7.67 2.10 4.42
N ALA A 41 -8.04 1.41 5.48
CA ALA A 41 -9.22 0.57 5.55
C ALA A 41 -10.31 1.29 6.34
N GLU A 42 -11.40 1.66 5.65
CA GLU A 42 -12.55 2.32 6.24
C GLU A 42 -13.48 1.30 6.89
N ARG A 43 -13.98 1.63 8.09
CA ARG A 43 -14.89 0.78 8.87
C ARG A 43 -16.12 1.61 9.23
N GLU A 44 -17.31 1.02 9.06
CA GLU A 44 -18.59 1.74 9.18
C GLU A 44 -18.81 2.32 10.58
N ASP A 45 -18.61 1.50 11.63
CA ASP A 45 -18.85 1.87 13.03
C ASP A 45 -17.57 1.88 13.87
N SER A 46 -16.41 2.06 13.25
CA SER A 46 -15.11 1.99 13.93
C SER A 46 -14.06 2.89 13.30
N PRO A 47 -12.98 3.27 14.03
CA PRO A 47 -11.91 4.07 13.46
C PRO A 47 -11.29 3.40 12.23
N ARG A 48 -10.87 4.15 11.22
CA ARG A 48 -10.06 3.59 10.12
C ARG A 48 -8.81 2.88 10.60
N LEU A 49 -8.41 1.83 9.89
CA LEU A 49 -7.10 1.21 10.05
C LEU A 49 -6.15 1.79 9.01
N VAL A 50 -4.94 2.14 9.42
CA VAL A 50 -3.96 2.81 8.55
C VAL A 50 -2.66 2.03 8.62
N GLU A 51 -2.17 1.58 7.46
CA GLU A 51 -0.89 0.92 7.32
C GLU A 51 0.05 1.77 6.46
N THR A 52 1.25 2.05 6.97
CA THR A 52 2.22 2.99 6.37
C THR A 52 3.56 2.32 6.07
N GLY A 53 4.44 3.04 5.37
CA GLY A 53 5.79 2.54 5.06
C GLY A 53 5.79 1.47 3.98
N ILE A 54 4.74 1.46 3.15
CA ILE A 54 4.59 0.56 2.01
C ILE A 54 5.29 1.19 0.80
N LEU A 55 6.02 0.37 0.06
CA LEU A 55 6.72 0.74 -1.16
C LEU A 55 5.97 0.26 -2.41
N ASP A 56 5.24 -0.84 -2.31
CA ASP A 56 4.43 -1.41 -3.38
C ASP A 56 3.33 -2.31 -2.82
N VAL A 57 2.29 -2.54 -3.63
CA VAL A 57 1.25 -3.57 -3.41
C VAL A 57 1.38 -4.59 -4.54
N ASP A 58 1.24 -5.88 -4.22
CA ASP A 58 1.28 -6.94 -5.23
C ASP A 58 0.13 -6.76 -6.23
N GLU A 59 0.45 -6.91 -7.52
CA GLU A 59 -0.51 -6.70 -8.62
C GLU A 59 -1.73 -7.64 -8.52
N ASN A 60 -1.56 -8.82 -7.93
CA ASN A 60 -2.63 -9.80 -7.76
C ASN A 60 -3.64 -9.39 -6.69
N ASP A 61 -3.25 -8.46 -5.81
CA ASP A 61 -4.09 -7.96 -4.73
C ASP A 61 -4.69 -6.58 -5.06
N GLU A 62 -4.27 -5.91 -6.13
CA GLU A 62 -4.79 -4.58 -6.48
C GLU A 62 -6.30 -4.57 -6.76
N ASN A 63 -6.89 -5.70 -7.15
CA ASN A 63 -8.32 -5.82 -7.39
C ASN A 63 -9.18 -5.64 -6.13
N VAL A 64 -8.58 -5.68 -4.94
CA VAL A 64 -9.28 -5.45 -3.67
C VAL A 64 -9.28 -3.98 -3.27
N LEU A 65 -8.50 -3.15 -3.96
CA LEU A 65 -8.39 -1.72 -3.69
C LEU A 65 -9.53 -0.96 -4.37
N GLU A 66 -10.06 0.04 -3.68
CA GLU A 66 -11.06 0.96 -4.21
C GLU A 66 -10.50 1.84 -5.33
N ASN A 67 -9.20 2.12 -5.29
CA ASN A 67 -8.50 2.95 -6.27
C ASN A 67 -7.17 2.33 -6.68
N ALA A 68 -6.70 2.70 -7.88
CA ALA A 68 -5.45 2.20 -8.43
C ALA A 68 -4.24 2.60 -7.58
N VAL A 69 -3.24 1.71 -7.52
CA VAL A 69 -1.93 2.02 -6.94
C VAL A 69 -1.27 3.14 -7.75
N PRO A 70 -0.77 4.22 -7.13
CA PRO A 70 -0.01 5.23 -7.83
C PRO A 70 1.28 4.66 -8.43
N ARG A 71 1.39 4.67 -9.75
CA ARG A 71 2.57 4.23 -10.51
C ARG A 71 3.26 5.42 -11.21
N THR A 72 4.55 5.31 -11.51
CA THR A 72 5.26 6.21 -12.44
C THR A 72 4.84 5.94 -13.90
N GLU A 73 5.24 6.82 -14.82
CA GLU A 73 4.97 6.65 -16.27
C GLU A 73 5.50 5.33 -16.85
N ASP A 74 6.52 4.75 -16.24
CA ASP A 74 7.10 3.44 -16.61
C ASP A 74 6.38 2.24 -15.97
N GLY A 75 5.27 2.46 -15.26
CA GLY A 75 4.47 1.42 -14.61
C GLY A 75 5.06 0.91 -13.29
N THR A 76 6.20 1.43 -12.86
CA THR A 76 6.82 1.05 -11.59
C THR A 76 6.03 1.67 -10.43
N SER A 77 5.75 0.91 -9.37
CA SER A 77 5.36 1.57 -8.12
C SER A 77 6.54 2.37 -7.66
N VAL A 78 6.28 3.62 -7.29
CA VAL A 78 7.35 4.55 -7.00
C VAL A 78 8.04 4.14 -5.70
N VAL A 79 9.10 3.35 -5.86
CA VAL A 79 10.41 3.34 -5.18
C VAL A 79 10.87 1.93 -4.77
N LEU A 80 11.79 1.38 -5.58
CA LEU A 80 12.86 0.50 -5.10
C LEU A 80 14.21 0.80 -5.78
N ASP A 81 14.19 1.17 -7.07
CA ASP A 81 15.41 1.41 -7.88
C ASP A 81 16.27 2.61 -7.44
N ARG A 82 15.75 3.47 -6.54
CA ARG A 82 16.51 4.58 -5.92
C ARG A 82 16.87 4.36 -4.44
N LEU A 83 16.51 3.21 -3.85
CA LEU A 83 16.77 2.89 -2.45
C LEU A 83 17.96 1.95 -2.24
N LEU A 84 18.52 1.38 -3.30
CA LEU A 84 19.77 0.64 -3.22
C LEU A 84 20.94 1.60 -3.48
N PRO A 85 21.99 1.62 -2.63
CA PRO A 85 23.21 2.32 -2.97
C PRO A 85 23.75 1.80 -4.31
N SER A 86 24.27 2.72 -5.12
CA SER A 86 24.98 2.42 -6.36
C SER A 86 26.19 1.52 -6.14
#